data_AF-A0A4P7UDZ6-F1
#
_entry.id   AF-A0A4P7UDZ6-F1
#
_cell.length_a   1.000
_cell.length_b   1.000
_cell.length_c   1.000
_cell.angle_alpha   90.00
_cell.angle_beta   90.00
_cell.angle_gamma   90.00
#
_symmetry.space_group_name_H-M   'P 1'
#
loop_
_entity.id
_entity.type
_entity.pdbx_description
1 polymer ?
#
loop_
_entity_poly.entity_id
_entity_poly.type
_entity_poly.pdbx_seq_one_letter_code
_entity_poly.pdbx_strand_id
1 'polypeptide(L)' 'MTEQTYTLEQYPEQLAVVRFGPGAAIPPWAESSSIFSVTATATETSVVCAARNVPTKARHERSFTAFAVKGPSTSA' A
#
# COMPACT_ATOMS: atom_id res chain seq x y z
N MET A 1 -6.79 -30.37 -5.90
CA MET A 1 -6.57 -28.90 -5.85
C MET A 1 -7.22 -28.35 -7.10
N THR A 2 -8.28 -27.57 -6.97
CA THR A 2 -9.01 -27.01 -8.13
C THR A 2 -8.24 -25.81 -8.68
N GLU A 3 -8.12 -25.73 -10.01
CA GLU A 3 -7.50 -24.60 -10.69
C GLU A 3 -8.50 -23.43 -10.70
N GLN A 4 -8.12 -22.28 -10.14
CA GLN A 4 -8.96 -21.09 -10.05
C GLN A 4 -8.25 -19.89 -10.65
N THR A 5 -8.91 -19.22 -11.59
CA THR A 5 -8.42 -17.99 -12.21
C THR A 5 -8.95 -16.77 -11.46
N TYR A 6 -8.06 -15.81 -11.18
CA TYR A 6 -8.38 -14.54 -10.53
C TYR A 6 -8.09 -13.38 -11.48
N THR A 7 -8.91 -12.34 -11.43
CA THR A 7 -8.66 -11.08 -12.14
C THR A 7 -7.98 -10.09 -11.19
N LEU A 8 -6.95 -9.37 -11.68
CA LEU A 8 -6.30 -8.29 -10.95
C LEU A 8 -6.78 -6.94 -11.50
N GLU A 9 -7.35 -6.09 -10.65
CA GLU A 9 -7.66 -4.71 -11.01
C GLU A 9 -6.56 -3.78 -10.47
N GLN A 10 -5.94 -3.01 -11.35
CA GLN A 10 -4.89 -2.07 -10.98
C GLN A 10 -5.48 -0.79 -10.38
N TYR A 11 -4.91 -0.32 -9.27
CA TYR A 11 -5.21 1.02 -8.76
C TYR A 11 -4.50 2.09 -9.61
N PRO A 12 -5.16 3.23 -9.92
CA PRO A 12 -4.56 4.28 -10.75
C PRO A 12 -3.45 5.06 -10.05
N GLU A 13 -3.39 4.99 -8.72
CA GLU A 13 -2.44 5.74 -7.90
C GLU A 13 -1.11 4.99 -7.75
N GLN A 14 0.00 5.70 -7.95
CA GLN A 14 1.33 5.23 -7.57
C GLN A 14 1.53 5.34 -6.06
N LEU A 15 1.98 4.26 -5.44
CA LEU A 15 2.13 4.15 -4.00
C LEU A 15 3.61 4.22 -3.58
N ALA A 16 3.78 4.52 -2.31
CA ALA A 16 5.04 4.48 -1.60
C ALA A 16 4.89 3.72 -0.28
N VAL A 17 5.97 3.08 0.14
CA VAL A 17 6.10 2.51 1.49
C VAL A 17 7.02 3.43 2.27
N VAL A 18 6.46 4.11 3.28
CA VAL A 18 7.19 5.04 4.15
C VAL A 18 7.45 4.39 5.49
N ARG A 19 8.68 4.51 5.98
CA ARG A 19 9.08 3.97 7.28
C ARG A 19 9.21 5.07 8.32
N PHE A 20 8.60 4.84 9.47
CA PHE A 20 8.70 5.64 10.68
C PHE A 20 9.32 4.83 11.82
N GLY A 21 9.62 5.51 12.93
CA GLY A 21 10.01 4.85 14.18
C GLY A 21 8.87 4.03 14.79
N PRO A 22 9.18 3.19 15.80
CA PRO A 22 8.16 2.40 16.50
C PRO A 22 7.19 3.32 17.24
N GLY A 23 5.88 3.02 17.16
CA GLY A 23 4.83 3.80 17.81
C GLY A 23 4.66 5.23 17.28
N ALA A 24 5.24 5.57 16.13
CA ALA A 24 5.09 6.88 15.53
C ALA A 24 3.64 7.14 15.14
N ALA A 25 3.15 8.35 15.45
CA ALA A 25 1.86 8.81 14.94
C ALA A 25 1.92 8.94 13.41
N ILE A 26 0.84 8.56 12.72
CA ILE A 26 0.77 8.69 11.28
C ILE A 26 0.49 10.15 10.92
N PRO A 27 1.30 10.78 10.06
CA PRO A 27 1.08 12.16 9.69
C PRO A 27 -0.09 12.30 8.71
N PRO A 28 -0.85 13.42 8.75
CA PRO A 28 -2.05 13.60 7.90
C PRO A 28 -1.80 13.49 6.40
N TRP A 29 -0.60 13.81 5.91
CA TRP A 29 -0.26 13.69 4.49
C TRP A 29 -0.29 12.24 3.98
N ALA A 30 -0.13 11.25 4.86
CA ALA A 30 -0.12 9.83 4.51
C ALA A 30 -1.54 9.24 4.39
N GLU A 31 -2.53 9.83 5.04
CA GLU A 31 -3.89 9.27 5.15
C GLU A 31 -4.70 9.41 3.85
N SER A 32 -4.42 10.43 3.04
CA SER A 32 -5.14 10.68 1.77
C SER A 32 -4.55 9.87 0.62
N SER A 33 -5.01 8.62 0.46
CA SER A 33 -4.56 7.69 -0.58
C SER A 33 -5.66 6.71 -1.02
N SER A 34 -5.57 6.18 -2.24
CA SER A 34 -6.46 5.12 -2.74
C SER A 34 -6.25 3.81 -1.99
N ILE A 35 -5.02 3.58 -1.50
CA ILE A 35 -4.70 2.50 -0.56
C ILE A 35 -3.89 3.08 0.59
N PHE A 36 -4.43 2.92 1.80
CA PHE A 36 -3.78 3.25 3.04
C PHE A 36 -3.65 1.99 3.90
N SER A 37 -2.42 1.62 4.27
CA SER A 37 -2.15 0.48 5.15
C SER A 37 -1.09 0.85 6.16
N VAL A 38 -1.31 0.52 7.42
CA VAL A 38 -0.38 0.76 8.52
C VAL A 38 -0.01 -0.56 9.16
N THR A 39 1.28 -0.86 9.17
CA THR A 39 1.84 -2.00 9.88
C THR A 39 2.78 -1.49 10.95
N ALA A 40 2.38 -1.62 12.21
CA ALA A 40 3.19 -1.23 13.35
C ALA A 40 3.78 -2.48 14.03
N THR A 41 5.08 -2.45 14.30
CA THR A 41 5.80 -3.47 15.06
C THR A 41 6.53 -2.80 16.22
N ALA A 42 7.20 -3.60 17.06
CA ALA A 42 8.05 -3.06 18.12
C ALA A 42 9.26 -2.28 17.61
N THR A 43 9.66 -2.45 16.34
CA THR A 43 10.87 -1.84 15.77
C THR A 43 10.59 -0.71 14.80
N GLU A 44 9.42 -0.69 14.17
CA GLU A 44 9.07 0.34 13.20
C GLU A 44 7.56 0.47 12.97
N THR A 45 7.17 1.53 12.27
CA THR A 45 5.84 1.65 11.67
C THR A 45 6.00 1.90 10.18
N SER A 46 5.46 1.01 9.36
CA SER A 46 5.50 1.09 7.90
C SER A 46 4.13 1.44 7.36
N VAL A 47 4.07 2.45 6.49
CA VAL A 47 2.82 2.98 5.92
C VAL A 47 2.87 2.88 4.41
N VAL A 48 1.86 2.24 3.82
CA VAL A 48 1.57 2.33 2.39
C VAL A 48 0.64 3.53 2.18
N CYS A 49 1.03 4.45 1.31
CA CYS A 49 0.25 5.66 1.00
C CYS A 49 0.56 6.18 -0.42
N ALA A 50 -0.09 7.27 -0.81
CA ALA A 50 0.10 7.92 -2.10
C ALA A 50 1.53 8.47 -2.25
N ALA A 51 2.27 8.01 -3.26
CA ALA A 51 3.66 8.42 -3.47
C ALA A 51 3.83 9.95 -3.64
N ARG A 52 2.84 10.62 -4.24
CA ARG A 52 2.87 12.07 -4.48
C ARG A 52 2.84 12.90 -3.19
N ASN A 53 2.36 12.35 -2.08
CA ASN A 53 2.24 13.07 -0.81
C ASN A 53 3.48 12.89 0.09
N VAL A 54 4.40 11.99 -0.27
CA VAL A 54 5.55 11.66 0.57
C VAL A 54 6.59 12.78 0.53
N PRO A 55 6.96 13.37 1.69
CA PRO A 55 8.01 14.38 1.74
C PRO A 55 9.36 13.83 1.29
N THR A 56 10.15 14.61 0.56
CA THR A 56 11.46 14.18 0.02
C THR A 56 12.44 13.70 1.09
N LYS A 57 12.33 14.22 2.31
CA LYS A 57 13.19 13.85 3.45
C LYS A 57 12.70 12.61 4.22
N ALA A 58 11.50 12.10 3.93
CA ALA A 58 11.01 10.89 4.57
C ALA A 58 11.79 9.68 4.06
N ARG A 59 12.03 8.68 4.92
CA ARG A 59 12.61 7.40 4.50
C ARG A 59 11.55 6.56 3.81
N HIS A 60 11.66 6.39 2.50
CA HIS A 60 10.63 5.71 1.72
C HIS A 60 11.17 4.95 0.51
N GLU A 61 10.37 4.00 0.04
CA GLU A 61 10.46 3.41 -1.29
C GLU A 61 9.20 3.83 -2.08
N ARG A 62 9.31 4.07 -3.39
CA ARG A 62 8.22 4.63 -4.22
C ARG A 62 8.12 3.92 -5.57
N SER A 63 7.12 4.34 -6.36
CA SER A 63 6.80 3.80 -7.68
C SER A 63 6.23 2.39 -7.63
N PHE A 64 5.48 2.09 -6.56
CA PHE A 64 4.74 0.84 -6.45
C PHE A 64 3.37 0.96 -7.13
N THR A 65 3.01 -0.09 -7.85
CA THR A 65 1.67 -0.27 -8.41
C THR A 65 0.94 -1.32 -7.58
N ALA A 66 -0.25 -0.98 -7.08
CA ALA A 66 -1.10 -1.93 -6.36
C ALA A 66 -2.20 -2.51 -7.25
N PHE A 67 -2.62 -3.72 -6.87
CA PHE A 67 -3.70 -4.44 -7.52
C PHE A 67 -4.68 -4.97 -6.47
N ALA A 68 -5.98 -4.88 -6.76
CA ALA A 68 -7.02 -5.62 -6.05
C ALA A 68 -7.22 -6.97 -6.74
N VAL A 69 -7.16 -8.05 -5.97
CA VAL A 69 -7.59 -9.37 -6.44
C VAL A 69 -9.11 -9.40 -6.45
N LYS A 70 -9.71 -9.64 -7.61
CA LYS A 70 -11.16 -9.87 -7.76
C LYS A 70 -11.47 -11.34 -7.52
N GLY A 71 -12.71 -11.63 -7.13
CA GLY A 71 -13.17 -13.00 -6.89
C GLY A 71 -12.91 -13.93 -8.08
N PRO A 72 -12.88 -15.25 -7.85
CA PRO A 72 -12.55 -16.22 -8.88
C PRO A 72 -13.54 -16.14 -10.03
N SER A 73 -13.03 -16.11 -11.26
CA SER A 73 -13.83 -16.34 -12.45
C SER A 73 -13.85 -17.84 -12.70
N THR A 74 -14.99 -18.51 -12.52
CA THR A 74 -15.15 -19.89 -12.97
C THR A 74 -15.31 -19.88 -14.48
N SER A 75 -14.31 -20.37 -15.22
CA SER A 75 -14.55 -20.83 -16.58
C SER A 75 -15.44 -22.08 -16.47
N ALA A 76 -16.69 -21.97 -16.93
CA ALA A 76 -17.59 -23.11 -17.08
C ALA A 76 -17.08 -24.06 -18.17
#